data_AF-A0A3P8L4A1-F1
#
_entry.id   AF-A0A3P8L4A1-F1
#
_cell.length_a   1.000
_cell.length_b   1.000
_cell.length_c   1.000
_cell.angle_alpha   90.00
_cell.angle_beta   90.00
_cell.angle_gamma   90.00
#
_symmetry.space_group_name_H-M   'P 1'
#
loop_
_entity.id
_entity.type
_entity.pdbx_description
1 polymer ?
#
loop_
_entity_poly.entity_id
_entity_poly.type
_entity_poly.pdbx_seq_one_letter_code
_entity_poly.pdbx_strand_id
1 'polypeptide(L)'
;MPVNPQPRIILDGTFLSCAPAVTNDTGQKVFALDRPTLVDDLAISWGRDDQWTQPDPAVVTFKLWEPYPGTWLTKIVQDTAMRRGVNIVYTEPASAGGLYPGDKSIFQGFTTNVDVVWSVQRTAAGKTAGWLVTIQAADRSATLGQLNWAAGNVLPEENMTNRAVKIRNQGAPAGIREMYFESRFGVAMCKPVATENKSVLDMVNAMYTSFADQWCYNPERNTINRIPTGSTWGNYDLVIGKPSSSNVLHLFPPDWQDTTGAQSEIDTRKYYPGSIGACNVTGDIRLAANTVQSITDLSCSWFDKPNNKDWKTNLTVKSDGGPPARLSWESWMNNGTAIDPMMQDVKNMVLGDGRRPMHPQIVWDTRKTGLVDDWCTFNRLTQPAQTIGMVALTGSPFSAATGQPPVWHICGGIIRYVAGYWHFTINLAPTSMPLDPNRKPLTPDTVNKSITLDDPNALRFDHSITPFDLYYVSNPKVYPVP
;
A
#
# COMPACT_ATOMS: atom_id res chain seq x y z
N MET A 1 9.69 12.62 -16.64
CA MET A 1 10.97 13.07 -16.07
C MET A 1 11.27 12.22 -14.86
N PRO A 2 12.50 11.71 -14.70
CA PRO A 2 12.88 11.02 -13.48
C PRO A 2 12.73 11.93 -12.25
N VAL A 3 12.30 11.37 -11.13
CA VAL A 3 11.90 12.09 -9.92
C VAL A 3 12.63 11.55 -8.69
N ASN A 4 12.97 12.46 -7.79
CA ASN A 4 13.56 12.16 -6.48
C ASN A 4 13.12 13.20 -5.44
N PRO A 5 11.80 13.30 -5.17
CA PRO A 5 11.34 14.29 -4.20
C PRO A 5 11.83 13.91 -2.81
N GLN A 6 12.26 14.90 -2.04
CA GLN A 6 12.66 14.66 -0.66
C GLN A 6 11.41 14.55 0.21
N PRO A 7 11.33 13.56 1.12
CA PRO A 7 10.25 13.53 2.09
C PRO A 7 10.32 14.76 2.98
N ARG A 8 9.23 15.08 3.65
CA ARG A 8 9.10 16.16 4.62
C ARG A 8 8.39 15.59 5.82
N ILE A 9 9.01 15.68 7.00
CA ILE A 9 8.44 15.14 8.23
C ILE A 9 7.82 16.29 9.02
N ILE A 10 6.53 16.18 9.31
CA ILE A 10 5.79 17.10 10.18
C ILE A 10 5.57 16.36 11.49
N LEU A 11 6.15 16.88 12.57
CA LEU A 11 6.16 16.24 13.88
C LEU A 11 5.65 17.22 14.94
N ASP A 12 4.60 16.84 15.66
CA ASP A 12 3.92 17.69 16.66
C ASP A 12 3.54 19.07 16.07
N GLY A 13 3.05 19.08 14.83
CA GLY A 13 2.69 20.29 14.08
C GLY A 13 3.87 21.12 13.55
N THR A 14 5.11 20.72 13.86
CA THR A 14 6.32 21.43 13.41
C THR A 14 6.96 20.72 12.23
N PHE A 15 7.35 21.49 11.22
CA PHE A 15 8.09 20.96 10.08
C PHE A 15 9.54 20.65 10.44
N LEU A 16 9.97 19.42 10.17
CA LEU A 16 11.36 19.00 10.20
C LEU A 16 11.89 18.98 8.78
N SER A 17 12.87 19.85 8.50
CA SER A 17 13.55 19.84 7.21
C SER A 17 14.29 18.52 7.02
N CYS A 18 13.97 17.83 5.94
CA CYS A 18 14.69 16.64 5.46
C CYS A 18 15.80 17.00 4.45
N ALA A 19 15.97 18.29 4.14
CA ALA A 19 17.04 18.82 3.31
C ALA A 19 18.23 19.28 4.18
N PRO A 20 19.45 19.22 3.62
CA PRO A 20 20.66 18.80 4.29
C PRO A 20 21.10 19.82 5.35
N ALA A 21 21.65 19.28 6.43
CA ALA A 21 22.87 19.78 7.02
C ALA A 21 23.47 21.00 6.26
N VAL A 22 23.37 22.18 6.90
CA VAL A 22 23.91 23.47 6.45
C VAL A 22 25.28 23.30 5.81
N THR A 23 25.57 24.04 4.74
CA THR A 23 26.92 24.02 4.17
C THR A 23 27.84 24.88 5.03
N ASN A 24 28.95 24.34 5.52
CA ASN A 24 29.98 25.14 6.18
C ASN A 24 30.82 25.94 5.16
N ASP A 25 31.73 26.78 5.64
CA ASP A 25 32.61 27.62 4.81
C ASP A 25 33.48 26.83 3.81
N THR A 26 33.63 25.51 4.01
CA THR A 26 34.39 24.60 3.14
C THR A 26 33.53 23.82 2.15
N GLY A 27 32.23 24.10 2.05
CA GLY A 27 31.32 23.39 1.13
C GLY A 27 30.78 22.05 1.66
N GLN A 28 31.07 21.68 2.91
CA GLN A 28 30.62 20.42 3.51
C GLN A 28 29.24 20.57 4.15
N LYS A 29 28.36 19.58 3.93
CA LYS A 29 27.07 19.45 4.63
C LYS A 29 27.31 19.11 6.11
N VAL A 30 26.88 19.97 7.02
CA VAL A 30 27.03 19.85 8.49
C VAL A 30 25.72 20.16 9.24
N PHE A 31 25.48 19.58 10.42
CA PHE A 31 24.21 19.74 11.13
C PHE A 31 23.90 21.20 11.52
N ALA A 32 22.62 21.57 11.53
CA ALA A 32 22.16 22.93 11.85
C ALA A 32 22.14 23.19 13.35
N LEU A 33 22.68 24.33 13.79
CA LEU A 33 22.79 24.68 15.22
C LEU A 33 21.51 25.28 15.83
N ASP A 34 20.59 25.71 14.99
CA ASP A 34 19.38 26.44 15.33
C ASP A 34 18.11 25.58 15.31
N ARG A 35 18.19 24.34 14.79
CA ARG A 35 17.01 23.49 14.60
C ARG A 35 17.31 21.99 14.53
N PRO A 36 16.34 21.13 14.87
CA PRO A 36 16.42 19.70 14.62
C PRO A 36 16.69 19.41 13.14
N THR A 37 17.61 18.49 12.87
CA THR A 37 18.01 18.09 11.52
C THR A 37 17.87 16.58 11.38
N LEU A 38 17.20 16.12 10.32
CA LEU A 38 17.09 14.68 10.05
C LEU A 38 18.48 14.07 9.81
N VAL A 39 18.73 12.91 10.42
CA VAL A 39 19.87 12.05 10.07
C VAL A 39 19.34 11.09 9.01
N ASP A 40 19.92 11.14 7.80
CA ASP A 40 19.54 10.46 6.55
C ASP A 40 19.21 8.94 6.67
N ASP A 41 18.12 8.59 7.34
CA ASP A 41 17.57 7.23 7.43
C ASP A 41 16.10 7.32 7.89
N LEU A 42 15.20 7.44 6.92
CA LEU A 42 13.77 7.21 7.11
C LEU A 42 13.45 5.79 6.62
N ALA A 43 12.68 5.03 7.40
CA ALA A 43 12.18 3.71 7.00
C ALA A 43 10.72 3.52 7.43
N ILE A 44 9.86 3.14 6.50
CA ILE A 44 8.45 2.79 6.73
C ILE A 44 8.27 1.33 6.35
N SER A 45 7.98 0.48 7.33
CA SER A 45 7.63 -0.93 7.14
C SER A 45 6.12 -1.09 7.17
N TRP A 46 5.54 -1.81 6.20
CA TRP A 46 4.09 -1.94 6.09
C TRP A 46 3.66 -3.18 5.31
N GLY A 47 2.37 -3.53 5.42
CA GLY A 47 1.70 -4.50 4.58
C GLY A 47 1.76 -5.92 5.13
N ARG A 48 1.79 -6.91 4.24
CA ARG A 48 1.73 -8.34 4.58
C ARG A 48 2.58 -9.23 3.68
N ASP A 49 2.79 -10.47 4.12
CA ASP A 49 3.59 -11.48 3.43
C ASP A 49 2.75 -12.58 2.76
N ASP A 50 1.46 -12.67 3.06
CA ASP A 50 0.53 -13.65 2.46
C ASP A 50 -0.85 -13.04 2.21
N GLN A 51 -1.70 -13.76 1.47
CA GLN A 51 -3.00 -13.28 1.00
C GLN A 51 -4.17 -13.40 1.97
N TRP A 52 -3.98 -13.97 3.15
CA TRP A 52 -5.05 -14.32 4.09
C TRP A 52 -4.89 -13.65 5.45
N THR A 53 -3.66 -13.28 5.83
CA THR A 53 -3.37 -12.57 7.07
C THR A 53 -3.76 -11.09 7.01
N GLN A 54 -4.36 -10.58 8.09
CA GLN A 54 -4.61 -9.14 8.25
C GLN A 54 -3.27 -8.40 8.26
N PRO A 55 -3.12 -7.27 7.54
CA PRO A 55 -1.86 -6.56 7.55
C PRO A 55 -1.59 -5.91 8.90
N ASP A 56 -0.32 -5.83 9.24
CA ASP A 56 0.12 -5.08 10.41
C ASP A 56 0.03 -3.57 10.16
N PRO A 57 -0.27 -2.76 11.18
CA PRO A 57 -0.13 -1.32 11.10
C PRO A 57 1.25 -0.90 10.61
N ALA A 58 1.32 0.09 9.73
CA ALA A 58 2.60 0.58 9.25
C ALA A 58 3.40 1.22 10.39
N VAL A 59 4.71 0.97 10.42
CA VAL A 59 5.64 1.54 11.40
C VAL A 59 6.69 2.34 10.68
N VAL A 60 6.89 3.58 11.12
CA VAL A 60 7.98 4.43 10.66
C VAL A 60 9.04 4.56 11.73
N THR A 61 10.31 4.52 11.31
CA THR A 61 11.46 4.87 12.12
C THR A 61 12.28 5.93 11.39
N PHE A 62 12.68 6.97 12.11
CA PHE A 62 13.63 7.96 11.62
C PHE A 62 14.47 8.54 12.75
N LYS A 63 15.59 9.15 12.38
CA LYS A 63 16.52 9.76 13.33
C LYS A 63 16.66 11.25 13.06
N LEU A 64 16.75 12.05 14.11
CA LEU A 64 17.07 13.46 14.03
C LEU A 64 18.18 13.80 15.03
N TRP A 65 18.95 14.83 14.73
CA TRP A 65 19.88 15.44 15.66
C TRP A 65 19.35 16.79 16.08
N GLU A 66 19.31 17.06 17.38
CA GLU A 66 18.91 18.36 17.94
C GLU A 66 20.07 19.04 18.70
N PRO A 67 20.29 20.35 18.49
CA PRO A 67 21.22 21.15 19.27
C PRO A 67 20.67 21.42 20.69
N TYR A 68 21.54 21.82 21.62
CA TYR A 68 21.16 22.07 23.01
C TYR A 68 20.48 23.46 23.20
N PRO A 69 19.41 23.58 24.03
CA PRO A 69 18.76 22.54 24.83
C PRO A 69 17.82 21.65 24.00
N GLY A 70 17.90 20.34 24.19
CA GLY A 70 17.13 19.35 23.40
C GLY A 70 15.63 19.43 23.69
N THR A 71 14.83 19.64 22.65
CA THR A 71 13.36 19.71 22.76
C THR A 71 12.80 18.33 23.08
N TRP A 72 13.32 17.28 22.43
CA TRP A 72 12.88 15.90 22.64
C TRP A 72 13.37 15.33 23.95
N LEU A 73 14.59 15.67 24.37
CA LEU A 73 15.04 15.37 25.73
C LEU A 73 14.06 15.93 26.77
N THR A 74 13.68 17.20 26.62
CA THR A 74 12.72 17.84 27.53
C THR A 74 11.37 17.13 27.51
N LYS A 75 10.87 16.75 26.32
CA LYS A 75 9.63 15.97 26.20
C LYS A 75 9.71 14.61 26.88
N ILE A 76 10.86 13.92 26.81
CA ILE A 76 11.07 12.64 27.52
C ILE A 76 11.05 12.87 29.04
N VAL A 77 11.83 13.83 29.53
CA VAL A 77 11.90 14.14 30.98
C VAL A 77 10.54 14.54 31.54
N GLN A 78 9.71 15.20 30.75
CA GLN A 78 8.37 15.63 31.12
C GLN A 78 7.27 14.60 30.85
N ASP A 79 7.60 13.39 30.35
CA ASP A 79 6.63 12.35 29.97
C ASP A 79 5.59 12.83 28.93
N THR A 80 6.05 13.60 27.94
CA THR A 80 5.21 14.18 26.88
C THR A 80 5.67 13.80 25.47
N ALA A 81 6.63 12.88 25.33
CA ALA A 81 7.19 12.48 24.03
C ALA A 81 6.30 11.50 23.24
N MET A 82 5.37 10.80 23.90
CA MET A 82 4.51 9.80 23.26
C MET A 82 3.25 10.42 22.65
N ARG A 83 2.64 9.71 21.70
CA ARG A 83 1.37 10.09 21.05
C ARG A 83 1.41 11.44 20.34
N ARG A 84 2.59 11.86 19.87
CA ARG A 84 2.76 13.07 19.07
C ARG A 84 2.50 12.77 17.60
N GLY A 85 1.72 13.63 16.96
CA GLY A 85 1.34 13.45 15.55
C GLY A 85 2.57 13.47 14.64
N VAL A 86 2.67 12.46 13.77
CA VAL A 86 3.72 12.31 12.76
C VAL A 86 3.04 12.24 11.40
N ASN A 87 3.40 13.13 10.48
CA ASN A 87 3.00 13.07 9.09
C ASN A 87 4.23 13.15 8.19
N ILE A 88 4.35 12.26 7.22
CA ILE A 88 5.44 12.27 6.24
C ILE A 88 4.84 12.51 4.88
N VAL A 89 5.26 13.60 4.25
CA VAL A 89 4.71 14.04 2.98
C VAL A 89 5.80 14.28 1.95
N TYR A 90 5.44 14.27 0.67
CA TYR A 90 6.23 14.89 -0.39
C TYR A 90 5.32 15.83 -1.18
N THR A 91 5.91 16.72 -1.97
CA THR A 91 5.16 17.66 -2.80
C THR A 91 5.36 17.30 -4.27
N GLU A 92 4.27 16.96 -4.95
CA GLU A 92 4.23 16.84 -6.40
C GLU A 92 4.05 18.25 -7.01
N PRO A 93 5.02 18.75 -7.81
CA PRO A 93 4.92 20.09 -8.37
C PRO A 93 3.82 20.16 -9.44
N ALA A 94 3.19 21.32 -9.60
CA ALA A 94 2.16 21.52 -10.65
C ALA A 94 2.68 21.21 -12.07
N SER A 95 3.98 21.37 -12.30
CA SER A 95 4.65 21.05 -13.57
C SER A 95 4.86 19.55 -13.80
N ALA A 96 4.50 18.69 -12.85
CA ALA A 96 4.65 17.24 -12.95
C ALA A 96 3.74 16.61 -14.01
N GLY A 97 2.69 17.31 -14.46
CA GLY A 97 1.68 16.75 -15.35
C GLY A 97 0.69 15.81 -14.64
N GLY A 98 0.90 15.51 -13.35
CA GLY A 98 -0.02 14.73 -12.55
C GLY A 98 -1.39 15.40 -12.42
N LEU A 99 -2.44 14.57 -12.39
CA LEU A 99 -3.82 15.03 -12.25
C LEU A 99 -4.10 15.76 -10.91
N TYR A 100 -3.30 15.50 -9.87
CA TYR A 100 -3.53 16.03 -8.52
C TYR A 100 -2.23 16.53 -7.85
N PRO A 101 -1.63 17.64 -8.32
CA PRO A 101 -0.42 18.19 -7.74
C PRO A 101 -0.64 18.66 -6.30
N GLY A 102 0.46 18.78 -5.54
CA GLY A 102 0.47 19.23 -4.16
C GLY A 102 1.01 18.19 -3.20
N ASP A 103 0.65 18.34 -1.92
CA ASP A 103 1.19 17.52 -0.85
C ASP A 103 0.51 16.14 -0.79
N LYS A 104 1.35 15.10 -0.73
CA LYS A 104 0.96 13.69 -0.71
C LYS A 104 1.49 13.05 0.56
N SER A 105 0.61 12.43 1.34
CA SER A 105 1.01 11.79 2.61
C SER A 105 1.41 10.34 2.37
N ILE A 106 2.67 10.02 2.70
CA ILE A 106 3.25 8.66 2.70
C ILE A 106 2.94 7.98 4.03
N PHE A 107 2.90 8.72 5.15
CA PHE A 107 2.65 8.15 6.46
C PHE A 107 1.90 9.14 7.34
N GLN A 108 0.93 8.65 8.11
CA GLN A 108 0.25 9.43 9.14
C GLN A 108 0.05 8.57 10.38
N GLY A 109 0.49 9.06 11.53
CA GLY A 109 0.46 8.28 12.76
C GLY A 109 0.89 9.06 13.99
N PHE A 110 1.30 8.32 15.02
CA PHE A 110 1.68 8.86 16.31
C PHE A 110 2.96 8.21 16.84
N THR A 111 3.77 8.98 17.56
CA THR A 111 4.97 8.44 18.23
C THR A 111 4.62 7.35 19.24
N THR A 112 5.32 6.22 19.14
CA THR A 112 5.17 5.04 20.00
C THR A 112 6.43 4.79 20.84
N ASN A 113 7.59 5.22 20.34
CA ASN A 113 8.84 5.18 21.09
C ASN A 113 9.75 6.35 20.66
N VAL A 114 10.47 6.93 21.62
CA VAL A 114 11.45 8.00 21.38
C VAL A 114 12.64 7.77 22.29
N ASP A 115 13.79 7.51 21.66
CA ASP A 115 15.06 7.30 22.33
C ASP A 115 15.99 8.49 22.09
N VAL A 116 16.66 8.95 23.14
CA VAL A 116 17.58 10.09 23.06
C VAL A 116 18.95 9.70 23.60
N VAL A 117 19.98 9.94 22.79
CA VAL A 117 21.38 9.63 23.12
C VAL A 117 22.24 10.85 22.91
N TRP A 118 23.15 11.11 23.85
CA TRP A 118 24.12 12.21 23.70
C TRP A 118 25.00 11.97 22.48
N SER A 119 25.18 12.99 21.64
CA SER A 119 25.92 12.86 20.40
C SER A 119 26.66 14.15 20.06
N VAL A 120 27.89 14.01 19.55
CA VAL A 120 28.68 15.13 19.02
C VAL A 120 28.67 15.06 17.50
N GLN A 121 28.18 16.11 16.87
CA GLN A 121 28.11 16.20 15.42
C GLN A 121 28.90 17.39 14.88
N ARG A 122 29.30 17.31 13.61
CA ARG A 122 29.91 18.44 12.92
C ARG A 122 28.80 19.41 12.51
N THR A 123 29.00 20.68 12.84
CA THR A 123 28.10 21.81 12.58
C THR A 123 28.89 22.95 11.94
N ALA A 124 28.22 24.05 11.58
CA ALA A 124 28.88 25.23 11.04
C ALA A 124 29.90 25.85 12.01
N ALA A 125 29.70 25.70 13.33
CA ALA A 125 30.63 26.16 14.36
C ALA A 125 31.71 25.13 14.76
N GLY A 126 31.84 24.02 14.01
CA GLY A 126 32.75 22.93 14.34
C GLY A 126 32.03 21.75 15.03
N LYS A 127 32.71 21.05 15.94
CA LYS A 127 32.11 19.91 16.66
C LYS A 127 31.25 20.42 17.81
N THR A 128 29.96 20.14 17.75
CA THR A 128 28.99 20.60 18.74
C THR A 128 28.29 19.41 19.38
N ALA A 129 28.15 19.47 20.71
CA ALA A 129 27.37 18.49 21.46
C ALA A 129 25.87 18.76 21.28
N GLY A 130 25.10 17.68 21.19
CA GLY A 130 23.65 17.71 21.08
C GLY A 130 23.10 16.32 21.37
N TRP A 131 21.90 16.07 20.85
CA TRP A 131 21.17 14.83 21.10
C TRP A 131 20.79 14.18 19.78
N LEU A 132 21.13 12.90 19.64
CA LEU A 132 20.58 12.05 18.60
C LEU A 132 19.27 11.45 19.12
N VAL A 133 18.18 11.76 18.44
CA VAL A 133 16.83 11.33 18.77
C VAL A 133 16.40 10.30 17.73
N THR A 134 16.07 9.08 18.18
CA THR A 134 15.46 8.05 17.34
C THR A 134 13.97 8.03 17.63
N ILE A 135 13.16 8.22 16.60
CA ILE A 135 11.70 8.27 16.72
C ILE A 135 11.11 7.08 15.99
N GLN A 136 10.27 6.33 16.69
CA GLN A 136 9.38 5.33 16.11
C GLN A 136 7.95 5.81 16.25
N ALA A 137 7.19 5.68 15.17
CA ALA A 137 5.77 5.98 15.15
C ALA A 137 5.01 4.87 14.42
N ALA A 138 3.80 4.59 14.88
CA ALA A 138 2.89 3.68 14.21
C ALA A 138 1.77 4.48 13.56
N ASP A 139 1.23 3.97 12.46
CA ASP A 139 0.16 4.65 11.74
C ASP A 139 -1.12 4.77 12.60
N ARG A 140 -2.11 5.51 12.09
CA ARG A 140 -3.36 5.73 12.83
C ARG A 140 -4.11 4.43 13.16
N SER A 141 -3.96 3.37 12.37
CA SER A 141 -4.63 2.10 12.62
C SER A 141 -4.11 1.40 13.88
N ALA A 142 -2.82 1.55 14.21
CA ALA A 142 -2.25 1.03 15.46
C ALA A 142 -2.93 1.62 16.71
N THR A 143 -3.38 2.88 16.63
CA THR A 143 -4.06 3.55 17.74
C THR A 143 -5.38 2.87 18.08
N LEU A 144 -6.07 2.27 17.09
CA LEU A 144 -7.31 1.53 17.32
C LEU A 144 -7.12 0.34 18.28
N GLY A 145 -5.92 -0.25 18.31
CA GLY A 145 -5.60 -1.36 19.22
C GLY A 145 -5.44 -0.91 20.68
N GLN A 146 -5.22 0.38 20.90
CA GLN A 146 -5.11 0.98 22.24
C GLN A 146 -6.44 1.55 22.75
N LEU A 147 -7.47 1.57 21.90
CA LEU A 147 -8.80 2.05 22.25
C LEU A 147 -9.65 0.85 22.64
N ASN A 148 -10.03 0.77 23.91
CA ASN A 148 -10.99 -0.22 24.37
C ASN A 148 -12.38 0.12 23.84
N TRP A 149 -13.11 -0.90 23.41
CA TRP A 149 -14.52 -0.73 23.19
C TRP A 149 -15.22 -0.46 24.52
N ALA A 150 -16.19 0.46 24.54
CA ALA A 150 -16.90 0.83 25.74
C ALA A 150 -17.63 -0.40 26.34
N ALA A 151 -17.32 -0.73 27.60
CA ALA A 151 -17.77 -1.93 28.29
C ALA A 151 -19.30 -2.04 28.37
N GLY A 152 -19.81 -3.28 28.32
CA GLY A 152 -21.25 -3.58 28.40
C GLY A 152 -22.05 -3.24 27.14
N ASN A 153 -21.40 -2.73 26.08
CA ASN A 153 -22.06 -2.50 24.82
C ASN A 153 -22.14 -3.78 23.98
N VAL A 154 -23.23 -3.90 23.25
CA VAL A 154 -23.38 -4.86 22.15
C VAL A 154 -23.64 -4.03 20.92
N LEU A 155 -22.96 -4.34 19.82
CA LEU A 155 -23.38 -3.79 18.53
C LEU A 155 -24.74 -4.40 18.20
N PRO A 156 -25.82 -3.61 18.12
CA PRO A 156 -27.17 -4.13 17.97
C PRO A 156 -27.39 -4.73 16.58
N GLU A 157 -28.52 -5.38 16.39
CA GLU A 157 -28.97 -5.78 15.05
C GLU A 157 -29.19 -4.52 14.20
N GLU A 158 -28.41 -4.37 13.13
CA GLU A 158 -28.43 -3.22 12.23
C GLU A 158 -27.74 -3.56 10.92
N ASN A 159 -27.81 -2.66 9.93
CA ASN A 159 -27.08 -2.84 8.69
C ASN A 159 -25.57 -2.59 8.87
N MET A 160 -24.76 -3.10 7.94
CA MET A 160 -23.30 -3.00 8.02
C MET A 160 -22.80 -1.54 7.97
N THR A 161 -23.45 -0.67 7.19
CA THR A 161 -23.08 0.75 7.12
C THR A 161 -23.17 1.44 8.48
N ASN A 162 -24.29 1.28 9.19
CA ASN A 162 -24.49 1.88 10.51
C ASN A 162 -23.47 1.34 11.52
N ARG A 163 -23.14 0.05 11.40
CA ARG A 163 -22.13 -0.59 12.23
C ARG A 163 -20.73 -0.02 12.01
N ALA A 164 -20.33 0.12 10.75
CA ALA A 164 -19.04 0.73 10.39
C ALA A 164 -18.94 2.17 10.90
N VAL A 165 -20.01 2.96 10.81
CA VAL A 165 -20.08 4.31 11.40
C VAL A 165 -19.87 4.27 12.91
N LYS A 166 -20.47 3.30 13.63
CA LYS A 166 -20.25 3.15 15.08
C LYS A 166 -18.82 2.76 15.41
N ILE A 167 -18.23 1.82 14.68
CA ILE A 167 -16.82 1.41 14.87
C ILE A 167 -15.90 2.63 14.64
N ARG A 168 -16.12 3.37 13.56
CA ARG A 168 -15.40 4.61 13.26
C ARG A 168 -15.54 5.65 14.37
N ASN A 169 -16.76 5.86 14.87
CA ASN A 169 -17.01 6.84 15.94
C ASN A 169 -16.33 6.44 17.27
N GLN A 170 -16.27 5.14 17.59
CA GLN A 170 -15.49 4.65 18.73
C GLN A 170 -13.98 4.84 18.52
N GLY A 171 -13.52 4.70 17.28
CA GLY A 171 -12.14 4.95 16.85
C GLY A 171 -11.78 6.43 16.65
N ALA A 172 -12.69 7.38 16.93
CA ALA A 172 -12.46 8.81 16.64
C ALA A 172 -11.11 9.38 17.14
N PRO A 173 -10.57 8.98 18.32
CA PRO A 173 -9.26 9.44 18.77
C PRO A 173 -8.08 9.04 17.85
N ALA A 174 -8.21 7.95 17.08
CA ALA A 174 -7.21 7.59 16.05
C ALA A 174 -7.23 8.56 14.86
N GLY A 175 -8.32 9.31 14.68
CA GLY A 175 -8.48 10.32 13.66
C GLY A 175 -8.54 9.77 12.23
N ILE A 176 -8.96 8.51 12.05
CA ILE A 176 -9.21 7.93 10.74
C ILE A 176 -10.51 8.50 10.19
N ARG A 177 -10.50 8.98 8.94
CA ARG A 177 -11.61 9.75 8.38
C ARG A 177 -12.80 8.85 8.06
N GLU A 178 -12.58 7.74 7.37
CA GLU A 178 -13.64 6.80 6.97
C GLU A 178 -13.14 5.36 6.91
N MET A 179 -14.09 4.41 6.93
CA MET A 179 -13.88 2.98 6.71
C MET A 179 -14.75 2.53 5.54
N TYR A 180 -14.14 2.00 4.48
CA TYR A 180 -14.81 1.63 3.23
C TYR A 180 -14.80 0.12 2.95
N PHE A 181 -15.88 -0.30 2.31
CA PHE A 181 -16.16 -1.63 1.78
C PHE A 181 -17.25 -1.50 0.71
N GLU A 182 -17.50 -2.55 -0.07
CA GLU A 182 -18.43 -2.50 -1.19
C GLU A 182 -19.87 -2.21 -0.77
N SER A 183 -20.55 -1.37 -1.55
CA SER A 183 -21.93 -0.93 -1.29
C SER A 183 -22.92 -2.08 -1.09
N ARG A 184 -22.70 -3.22 -1.76
CA ARG A 184 -23.53 -4.43 -1.62
C ARG A 184 -23.54 -4.99 -0.19
N PHE A 185 -22.45 -4.83 0.57
CA PHE A 185 -22.41 -5.27 1.97
C PHE A 185 -23.08 -4.26 2.90
N GLY A 186 -23.13 -2.98 2.51
CA GLY A 186 -23.68 -1.89 3.35
C GLY A 186 -25.13 -2.09 3.75
N VAL A 187 -25.94 -2.67 2.86
CA VAL A 187 -27.37 -2.93 3.10
C VAL A 187 -27.63 -4.25 3.84
N ALA A 188 -26.62 -5.10 4.05
CA ALA A 188 -26.80 -6.40 4.68
C ALA A 188 -27.08 -6.24 6.19
N MET A 189 -28.13 -6.91 6.66
CA MET A 189 -28.47 -6.96 8.08
C MET A 189 -27.48 -7.85 8.85
N CYS A 190 -27.00 -7.33 9.97
CA CYS A 190 -26.01 -7.98 10.80
C CYS A 190 -26.62 -8.41 12.14
N LYS A 191 -26.22 -9.58 12.64
CA LYS A 191 -26.59 -10.05 13.98
C LYS A 191 -25.99 -9.15 15.07
N PRO A 192 -26.55 -9.14 16.30
CA PRO A 192 -25.89 -8.52 17.43
C PRO A 192 -24.48 -9.10 17.65
N VAL A 193 -23.48 -8.25 17.91
CA VAL A 193 -22.10 -8.69 18.15
C VAL A 193 -21.62 -8.17 19.49
N ALA A 194 -21.16 -9.10 20.32
CA ALA A 194 -20.57 -8.78 21.61
C ALA A 194 -19.26 -8.00 21.43
N THR A 195 -19.05 -6.98 22.26
CA THR A 195 -17.87 -6.11 22.18
C THR A 195 -17.05 -6.09 23.47
N GLU A 196 -17.43 -6.94 24.43
CA GLU A 196 -16.75 -7.07 25.71
C GLU A 196 -15.30 -7.53 25.51
N ASN A 197 -14.38 -6.85 26.20
CA ASN A 197 -12.94 -7.13 26.14
C ASN A 197 -12.34 -7.05 24.73
N LYS A 198 -12.92 -6.25 23.83
CA LYS A 198 -12.39 -5.98 22.50
C LYS A 198 -11.81 -4.58 22.41
N SER A 199 -10.70 -4.45 21.71
CA SER A 199 -10.24 -3.16 21.21
C SER A 199 -11.06 -2.73 19.99
N VAL A 200 -11.01 -1.45 19.63
CA VAL A 200 -11.60 -0.97 18.38
C VAL A 200 -10.94 -1.65 17.17
N LEU A 201 -9.63 -1.94 17.23
CA LEU A 201 -8.94 -2.70 16.18
C LEU A 201 -9.47 -4.12 16.03
N ASP A 202 -9.76 -4.81 17.14
CA ASP A 202 -10.38 -6.14 17.08
C ASP A 202 -11.74 -6.09 16.38
N MET A 203 -12.51 -5.02 16.60
CA MET A 203 -13.80 -4.82 15.94
C MET A 203 -13.66 -4.49 14.46
N VAL A 204 -12.63 -3.74 14.06
CA VAL A 204 -12.28 -3.52 12.65
C VAL A 204 -11.87 -4.83 11.99
N ASN A 205 -10.95 -5.57 12.59
CA ASN A 205 -10.51 -6.89 12.10
C ASN A 205 -11.69 -7.84 11.95
N ALA A 206 -12.57 -7.91 12.95
CA ALA A 206 -13.75 -8.76 12.92
C ALA A 206 -14.76 -8.31 11.86
N MET A 207 -14.92 -7.00 11.61
CA MET A 207 -15.77 -6.49 10.54
C MET A 207 -15.30 -6.97 9.17
N TYR A 208 -14.02 -6.79 8.83
CA TYR A 208 -13.50 -7.22 7.53
C TYR A 208 -13.41 -8.76 7.41
N THR A 209 -13.05 -9.45 8.49
CA THR A 209 -13.09 -10.92 8.55
C THR A 209 -14.51 -11.47 8.37
N SER A 210 -15.55 -10.70 8.70
CA SER A 210 -16.95 -11.10 8.49
C SER A 210 -17.34 -11.25 7.01
N PHE A 211 -16.55 -10.68 6.10
CA PHE A 211 -16.63 -10.85 4.65
C PHE A 211 -15.57 -11.83 4.10
N ALA A 212 -14.82 -12.50 4.99
CA ALA A 212 -13.60 -13.25 4.70
C ALA A 212 -12.51 -12.42 4.00
N ASP A 213 -12.36 -11.17 4.43
CA ASP A 213 -11.43 -10.23 3.80
C ASP A 213 -10.50 -9.52 4.78
N GLN A 214 -9.59 -8.74 4.20
CA GLN A 214 -8.66 -7.86 4.88
C GLN A 214 -8.97 -6.41 4.59
N TRP A 215 -8.30 -5.56 5.35
CA TRP A 215 -8.29 -4.13 5.15
C TRP A 215 -6.87 -3.61 5.05
N CYS A 216 -6.69 -2.40 4.52
CA CYS A 216 -5.45 -1.66 4.62
C CYS A 216 -5.73 -0.21 5.00
N TYR A 217 -4.81 0.41 5.73
CA TYR A 217 -4.88 1.85 6.01
C TYR A 217 -4.20 2.63 4.89
N ASN A 218 -4.92 3.55 4.27
CA ASN A 218 -4.42 4.45 3.25
C ASN A 218 -4.04 5.80 3.87
N PRO A 219 -2.75 6.14 3.99
CA PRO A 219 -2.31 7.38 4.62
C PRO A 219 -2.58 8.62 3.76
N GLU A 220 -2.67 8.53 2.43
CA GLU A 220 -2.97 9.69 1.59
C GLU A 220 -4.43 10.13 1.80
N ARG A 221 -5.35 9.16 1.82
CA ARG A 221 -6.80 9.40 1.98
C ARG A 221 -7.24 9.48 3.44
N ASN A 222 -6.39 8.99 4.35
CA ASN A 222 -6.69 8.78 5.77
C ASN A 222 -7.94 7.89 5.96
N THR A 223 -7.98 6.75 5.27
CA THR A 223 -9.11 5.81 5.31
C THR A 223 -8.63 4.39 5.53
N ILE A 224 -9.49 3.55 6.09
CA ILE A 224 -9.31 2.09 6.06
C ILE A 224 -10.18 1.55 4.93
N ASN A 225 -9.59 0.82 4.00
CA ASN A 225 -10.29 0.26 2.85
C ASN A 225 -10.14 -1.26 2.86
N ARG A 226 -11.18 -1.97 2.42
CA ARG A 226 -11.05 -3.40 2.07
C ARG A 226 -9.95 -3.56 1.02
N ILE A 227 -9.11 -4.59 1.17
CA ILE A 227 -8.14 -4.93 0.12
C ILE A 227 -8.93 -5.39 -1.11
N PRO A 228 -8.62 -4.91 -2.32
CA PRO A 228 -9.32 -5.35 -3.52
C PRO A 228 -9.07 -6.83 -3.77
N THR A 229 -10.15 -7.59 -3.99
CA THR A 229 -10.07 -9.02 -4.31
C THR A 229 -10.79 -9.30 -5.62
N GLY A 230 -10.23 -10.14 -6.48
CA GLY A 230 -11.00 -10.79 -7.55
C GLY A 230 -11.34 -9.93 -8.77
N SER A 231 -11.98 -10.59 -9.74
CA SER A 231 -12.38 -10.09 -11.06
C SER A 231 -13.50 -9.04 -11.08
N THR A 232 -13.99 -8.60 -9.91
CA THR A 232 -15.17 -7.72 -9.79
C THR A 232 -14.92 -6.29 -10.22
N TRP A 233 -13.65 -5.89 -10.32
CA TRP A 233 -13.25 -4.53 -10.63
C TRP A 233 -13.27 -4.20 -12.13
N GLY A 234 -13.13 -5.21 -12.98
CA GLY A 234 -13.20 -5.07 -14.42
C GLY A 234 -12.10 -5.85 -15.14
N ASN A 235 -11.99 -5.59 -16.43
CA ASN A 235 -10.91 -6.09 -17.26
C ASN A 235 -9.82 -5.02 -17.38
N TYR A 236 -8.57 -5.42 -17.59
CA TYR A 236 -7.49 -4.48 -17.91
C TYR A 236 -6.70 -4.91 -19.15
N ASP A 237 -5.92 -3.98 -19.68
CA ASP A 237 -4.88 -4.27 -20.65
C ASP A 237 -3.65 -3.40 -20.34
N LEU A 238 -2.45 -3.82 -20.73
CA LEU A 238 -1.30 -2.94 -20.60
C LEU A 238 -1.36 -1.87 -21.69
N VAL A 239 -0.85 -0.69 -21.36
CA VAL A 239 -0.68 0.42 -22.29
C VAL A 239 0.77 0.81 -22.37
N ILE A 240 1.19 1.29 -23.55
CA ILE A 240 2.53 1.84 -23.72
C ILE A 240 2.47 3.32 -23.32
N GLY A 241 3.27 3.68 -22.31
CA GLY A 241 3.43 5.06 -21.86
C GLY A 241 4.83 5.59 -22.16
N LYS A 242 4.93 6.90 -22.37
CA LYS A 242 6.20 7.61 -22.53
C LYS A 242 6.35 8.63 -21.39
N PRO A 243 7.35 8.52 -20.51
CA PRO A 243 7.67 9.58 -19.57
C PRO A 243 8.04 10.87 -20.34
N SER A 244 7.50 12.01 -19.92
CA SER A 244 7.54 13.30 -20.64
C SER A 244 8.90 13.80 -21.14
N SER A 245 10.02 13.29 -20.62
CA SER A 245 11.38 13.72 -20.98
C SER A 245 12.29 12.59 -21.47
N SER A 246 11.78 11.38 -21.63
CA SER A 246 12.54 10.21 -22.02
C SER A 246 12.02 9.68 -23.34
N ASN A 247 12.90 9.23 -24.24
CA ASN A 247 12.49 8.48 -25.41
C ASN A 247 12.27 6.98 -25.11
N VAL A 248 12.40 6.59 -23.84
CA VAL A 248 12.13 5.23 -23.37
C VAL A 248 10.62 5.05 -23.14
N LEU A 249 10.10 3.96 -23.68
CA LEU A 249 8.72 3.53 -23.58
C LEU A 249 8.60 2.47 -22.51
N HIS A 250 7.63 2.63 -21.62
CA HIS A 250 7.35 1.72 -20.51
C HIS A 250 5.95 1.12 -20.67
N LEU A 251 5.70 -0.02 -20.03
CA LEU A 251 4.36 -0.58 -19.94
C LEU A 251 3.72 -0.19 -18.62
N PHE A 252 2.47 0.24 -18.68
CA PHE A 252 1.67 0.59 -17.51
C PHE A 252 0.37 -0.21 -17.50
N PRO A 253 -0.11 -0.67 -16.34
CA PRO A 253 -1.52 -0.99 -16.18
C PRO A 253 -2.36 0.30 -16.28
N PRO A 254 -3.70 0.22 -16.41
CA PRO A 254 -4.54 1.41 -16.44
C PRO A 254 -4.69 2.04 -15.05
N ASP A 255 -4.99 3.34 -15.02
CA ASP A 255 -5.44 4.04 -13.80
C ASP A 255 -6.79 3.47 -13.34
N TRP A 256 -6.93 3.22 -12.04
CA TRP A 256 -8.17 2.70 -11.46
C TRP A 256 -8.81 3.67 -10.48
N GLN A 257 -10.11 3.87 -10.59
CA GLN A 257 -10.88 4.54 -9.55
C GLN A 257 -11.50 3.49 -8.62
N ASP A 258 -11.28 3.64 -7.32
CA ASP A 258 -11.98 2.83 -6.32
C ASP A 258 -13.41 3.36 -6.15
N THR A 259 -14.39 2.49 -6.37
CA THR A 259 -15.81 2.82 -6.33
C THR A 259 -16.42 2.65 -4.95
N THR A 260 -15.66 2.20 -3.95
CA THR A 260 -16.14 1.99 -2.57
C THR A 260 -16.20 3.29 -1.75
N GLY A 261 -15.52 4.35 -2.19
CA GLY A 261 -15.45 5.65 -1.50
C GLY A 261 -15.90 6.82 -2.38
N ALA A 262 -16.80 7.66 -1.85
CA ALA A 262 -17.28 8.88 -2.50
C ALA A 262 -17.59 10.04 -1.52
N GLN A 263 -17.22 9.89 -0.25
CA GLN A 263 -17.56 10.83 0.83
C GLN A 263 -16.70 12.10 0.77
N SER A 264 -15.54 12.05 0.10
CA SER A 264 -14.67 13.19 -0.16
C SER A 264 -14.11 13.13 -1.59
N GLU A 265 -13.76 14.28 -2.15
CA GLU A 265 -13.12 14.38 -3.47
C GLU A 265 -11.82 13.58 -3.56
N ILE A 266 -11.07 13.44 -2.45
CA ILE A 266 -9.84 12.65 -2.43
C ILE A 266 -10.09 11.14 -2.63
N ASP A 267 -11.29 10.65 -2.31
CA ASP A 267 -11.67 9.24 -2.41
C ASP A 267 -12.00 8.82 -3.83
N THR A 268 -12.51 9.75 -4.62
CA THR A 268 -12.85 9.51 -6.03
C THR A 268 -11.65 9.65 -6.95
N ARG A 269 -10.48 10.06 -6.42
CA ARG A 269 -9.25 10.13 -7.21
C ARG A 269 -8.85 8.75 -7.72
N LYS A 270 -8.29 8.72 -8.91
CA LYS A 270 -7.72 7.49 -9.45
C LYS A 270 -6.42 7.12 -8.73
N TYR A 271 -6.20 5.83 -8.60
CA TYR A 271 -4.93 5.23 -8.24
C TYR A 271 -4.06 5.14 -9.50
N TYR A 272 -2.96 5.91 -9.50
CA TYR A 272 -1.99 5.92 -10.59
C TYR A 272 -1.31 4.55 -10.81
N PRO A 273 -1.02 4.14 -12.04
CA PRO A 273 -0.25 2.95 -12.32
C PRO A 273 1.22 3.18 -11.94
N GLY A 274 1.97 2.09 -11.82
CA GLY A 274 3.43 2.16 -11.81
C GLY A 274 4.05 1.21 -12.83
N SER A 275 5.25 1.54 -13.27
CA SER A 275 6.08 0.68 -14.10
C SER A 275 7.41 0.41 -13.40
N ILE A 276 7.79 -0.85 -13.31
CA ILE A 276 9.04 -1.31 -12.70
C ILE A 276 9.74 -2.17 -13.75
N GLY A 277 10.87 -1.72 -14.24
CA GLY A 277 11.71 -2.55 -15.10
C GLY A 277 12.47 -3.59 -14.27
N ALA A 278 12.49 -4.87 -14.70
CA ALA A 278 13.31 -5.89 -14.03
C ALA A 278 14.81 -5.54 -13.98
N CYS A 279 15.29 -4.69 -14.89
CA CYS A 279 16.66 -4.17 -14.89
C CYS A 279 16.95 -3.19 -13.74
N ASN A 280 15.91 -2.59 -13.14
CA ASN A 280 16.02 -1.60 -12.06
C ASN A 280 15.93 -2.24 -10.66
N VAL A 281 15.68 -3.55 -10.59
CA VAL A 281 15.45 -4.23 -9.32
C VAL A 281 16.34 -5.45 -9.15
N THR A 282 16.55 -5.81 -7.90
CA THR A 282 17.18 -7.06 -7.48
C THR A 282 16.20 -7.88 -6.67
N GLY A 283 16.36 -9.20 -6.62
CA GLY A 283 15.47 -10.06 -5.84
C GLY A 283 15.93 -11.50 -5.88
N ASP A 284 15.39 -12.31 -4.97
CA ASP A 284 15.69 -13.74 -4.93
C ASP A 284 15.00 -14.46 -6.10
N ILE A 285 15.74 -15.29 -6.83
CA ILE A 285 15.16 -16.13 -7.89
C ILE A 285 14.56 -17.40 -7.28
N ARG A 286 13.43 -17.29 -6.57
CA ARG A 286 12.76 -18.45 -5.94
C ARG A 286 11.24 -18.32 -5.97
N LEU A 287 10.52 -19.39 -6.34
CA LEU A 287 9.07 -19.48 -6.11
C LEU A 287 8.79 -20.47 -4.98
N ALA A 288 7.85 -20.10 -4.12
CA ALA A 288 7.36 -20.97 -3.06
C ALA A 288 5.85 -21.17 -3.24
N ALA A 289 5.40 -22.38 -2.92
CA ALA A 289 3.99 -22.70 -2.77
C ALA A 289 3.70 -23.00 -1.30
N ASN A 290 2.55 -22.59 -0.79
CA ASN A 290 2.13 -22.85 0.59
C ASN A 290 0.68 -23.35 0.66
N THR A 291 0.29 -23.93 1.80
CA THR A 291 -1.06 -24.47 2.00
C THR A 291 -2.13 -23.40 1.86
N VAL A 292 -1.81 -22.15 2.20
CA VAL A 292 -2.75 -21.03 2.07
C VAL A 292 -3.06 -20.67 0.61
N GLN A 293 -2.24 -21.13 -0.36
CA GLN A 293 -2.55 -21.06 -1.80
C GLN A 293 -3.33 -22.26 -2.34
N SER A 294 -3.51 -23.31 -1.53
CA SER A 294 -4.14 -24.55 -1.95
C SER A 294 -5.44 -24.85 -1.20
N ILE A 295 -6.23 -23.82 -0.90
CA ILE A 295 -7.54 -23.99 -0.25
C ILE A 295 -8.46 -24.85 -1.12
N THR A 296 -9.03 -25.90 -0.53
CA THR A 296 -9.96 -26.85 -1.15
C THR A 296 -11.41 -26.58 -0.75
N ASP A 297 -11.63 -26.05 0.46
CA ASP A 297 -12.95 -25.88 1.05
C ASP A 297 -13.11 -24.51 1.73
N LEU A 298 -14.30 -23.95 1.59
CA LEU A 298 -14.74 -22.75 2.31
C LEU A 298 -15.77 -23.12 3.36
N SER A 299 -15.75 -22.40 4.47
CA SER A 299 -16.66 -22.64 5.58
C SER A 299 -17.03 -21.34 6.28
N CYS A 300 -18.27 -20.90 6.09
CA CYS A 300 -18.81 -19.71 6.73
C CYS A 300 -19.81 -20.11 7.80
N SER A 301 -19.57 -19.68 9.04
CA SER A 301 -20.55 -19.78 10.13
C SER A 301 -21.30 -18.46 10.25
N TRP A 302 -22.63 -18.49 10.33
CA TRP A 302 -23.47 -17.30 10.38
C TRP A 302 -24.80 -17.57 11.10
N PHE A 303 -25.48 -16.52 11.55
CA PHE A 303 -26.76 -16.68 12.26
C PHE A 303 -27.94 -16.57 11.30
N ASP A 304 -28.69 -17.65 11.11
CA ASP A 304 -29.87 -17.69 10.25
C ASP A 304 -31.07 -17.10 10.98
N LYS A 305 -31.25 -15.78 10.83
CA LYS A 305 -32.33 -15.03 11.50
C LYS A 305 -33.73 -15.55 11.15
N PRO A 306 -34.08 -15.80 9.87
CA PRO A 306 -35.37 -16.40 9.51
C PRO A 306 -35.71 -17.67 10.28
N ASN A 307 -34.70 -18.51 10.58
CA ASN A 307 -34.88 -19.78 11.30
C ASN A 307 -34.41 -19.75 12.76
N ASN A 308 -33.95 -18.60 13.25
CA ASN A 308 -33.44 -18.36 14.60
C ASN A 308 -32.41 -19.40 15.09
N LYS A 309 -31.39 -19.71 14.28
CA LYS A 309 -30.36 -20.71 14.61
C LYS A 309 -29.00 -20.35 14.04
N ASP A 310 -27.94 -20.86 14.65
CA ASP A 310 -26.62 -20.85 14.01
C ASP A 310 -26.60 -21.82 12.83
N TRP A 311 -26.06 -21.35 11.71
CA TRP A 311 -25.95 -22.11 10.48
C TRP A 311 -24.52 -22.09 9.97
N LYS A 312 -24.22 -23.07 9.12
CA LYS A 312 -22.91 -23.23 8.51
C LYS A 312 -23.07 -23.54 7.04
N THR A 313 -22.56 -22.64 6.19
CA THR A 313 -22.50 -22.84 4.74
C THR A 313 -21.10 -23.32 4.39
N ASN A 314 -21.01 -24.47 3.72
CA ASN A 314 -19.75 -25.00 3.21
C ASN A 314 -19.77 -25.02 1.68
N LEU A 315 -18.63 -24.74 1.07
CA LEU A 315 -18.50 -24.77 -0.38
C LEU A 315 -17.16 -25.41 -0.75
N THR A 316 -17.22 -26.46 -1.56
CA THR A 316 -16.01 -27.05 -2.16
C THR A 316 -15.53 -26.17 -3.32
N VAL A 317 -14.27 -25.76 -3.24
CA VAL A 317 -13.59 -24.94 -4.25
C VAL A 317 -12.99 -25.82 -5.33
N LYS A 318 -12.24 -26.84 -4.91
CA LYS A 318 -11.58 -27.83 -5.77
C LYS A 318 -11.43 -29.16 -5.01
N SER A 319 -11.35 -30.26 -5.76
CA SER A 319 -11.04 -31.58 -5.23
C SER A 319 -9.82 -32.11 -5.97
N ASP A 320 -8.68 -32.18 -5.30
CA ASP A 320 -7.40 -32.62 -5.85
C ASP A 320 -6.90 -33.95 -5.24
N GLY A 321 -7.75 -34.65 -4.48
CA GLY A 321 -7.44 -35.94 -3.87
C GLY A 321 -6.51 -35.88 -2.65
N GLY A 322 -6.05 -34.70 -2.26
CA GLY A 322 -5.27 -34.47 -1.04
C GLY A 322 -6.13 -34.20 0.21
N PRO A 323 -5.50 -34.05 1.40
CA PRO A 323 -6.19 -33.62 2.61
C PRO A 323 -6.85 -32.26 2.42
N PRO A 324 -8.03 -32.03 3.04
CA PRO A 324 -8.74 -30.77 2.89
C PRO A 324 -7.95 -29.60 3.53
N ALA A 325 -7.80 -28.52 2.78
CA ALA A 325 -7.30 -27.23 3.26
C ALA A 325 -8.47 -26.26 3.31
N ARG A 326 -8.94 -25.96 4.53
CA ARG A 326 -10.18 -25.21 4.74
C ARG A 326 -9.92 -23.77 5.18
N LEU A 327 -10.47 -22.82 4.43
CA LEU A 327 -10.63 -21.43 4.89
C LEU A 327 -11.95 -21.32 5.67
N SER A 328 -11.88 -20.90 6.94
CA SER A 328 -13.05 -20.76 7.80
C SER A 328 -13.15 -19.34 8.36
N TRP A 329 -14.37 -18.81 8.42
CA TRP A 329 -14.66 -17.53 9.05
C TRP A 329 -16.08 -17.50 9.64
N GLU A 330 -16.32 -16.50 10.48
CA GLU A 330 -17.64 -16.21 11.03
C GLU A 330 -18.14 -14.90 10.41
N SER A 331 -19.30 -14.95 9.76
CA SER A 331 -19.94 -13.76 9.23
C SER A 331 -20.89 -13.13 10.24
N TRP A 332 -20.96 -11.80 10.21
CA TRP A 332 -21.92 -11.02 10.96
C TRP A 332 -23.27 -10.94 10.26
N MET A 333 -23.32 -11.20 8.96
CA MET A 333 -24.55 -11.17 8.17
C MET A 333 -25.51 -12.27 8.62
N ASN A 334 -26.79 -11.95 8.70
CA ASN A 334 -27.79 -12.82 9.33
C ASN A 334 -28.81 -13.44 8.35
N ASN A 335 -28.52 -13.40 7.04
CA ASN A 335 -29.39 -13.94 5.99
C ASN A 335 -28.60 -14.63 4.88
N GLY A 336 -29.15 -15.73 4.34
CA GLY A 336 -28.52 -16.51 3.28
C GLY A 336 -28.34 -15.73 1.97
N THR A 337 -29.22 -14.77 1.70
CA THR A 337 -29.17 -13.90 0.52
C THR A 337 -27.92 -13.03 0.43
N ALA A 338 -27.30 -12.70 1.57
CA ALA A 338 -26.01 -12.00 1.61
C ALA A 338 -24.82 -12.97 1.71
N ILE A 339 -25.02 -14.12 2.38
CA ILE A 339 -23.98 -15.13 2.57
C ILE A 339 -23.60 -15.83 1.27
N ASP A 340 -24.58 -16.24 0.45
CA ASP A 340 -24.29 -17.04 -0.75
C ASP A 340 -23.48 -16.26 -1.80
N PRO A 341 -23.79 -14.99 -2.13
CA PRO A 341 -22.94 -14.17 -2.99
C PRO A 341 -21.54 -13.96 -2.42
N MET A 342 -21.42 -13.67 -1.12
CA MET A 342 -20.12 -13.55 -0.44
C MET A 342 -19.30 -14.83 -0.56
N MET A 343 -19.91 -16.00 -0.31
CA MET A 343 -19.24 -17.30 -0.47
C MET A 343 -18.69 -17.48 -1.89
N GLN A 344 -19.41 -17.00 -2.91
CA GLN A 344 -18.92 -17.03 -4.28
C GLN A 344 -17.77 -16.05 -4.53
N ASP A 345 -17.83 -14.84 -3.97
CA ASP A 345 -16.71 -13.90 -4.06
C ASP A 345 -15.44 -14.48 -3.45
N VAL A 346 -15.55 -15.11 -2.28
CA VAL A 346 -14.43 -15.77 -1.60
C VAL A 346 -13.91 -16.94 -2.43
N LYS A 347 -14.80 -17.73 -3.05
CA LYS A 347 -14.38 -18.80 -3.97
C LYS A 347 -13.63 -18.24 -5.18
N ASN A 348 -14.09 -17.14 -5.76
CA ASN A 348 -13.41 -16.48 -6.86
C ASN A 348 -12.03 -15.93 -6.43
N MET A 349 -11.93 -15.36 -5.23
CA MET A 349 -10.65 -14.94 -4.66
C MET A 349 -9.71 -16.12 -4.47
N VAL A 350 -10.18 -17.24 -3.89
CA VAL A 350 -9.37 -18.45 -3.72
C VAL A 350 -8.89 -19.00 -5.07
N LEU A 351 -9.75 -19.05 -6.08
CA LEU A 351 -9.40 -19.55 -7.41
C LEU A 351 -8.52 -18.58 -8.21
N GLY A 352 -8.63 -17.29 -7.90
CA GLY A 352 -7.95 -16.17 -8.54
C GLY A 352 -6.66 -15.81 -7.82
N ASP A 353 -6.69 -14.71 -7.05
CA ASP A 353 -5.52 -14.15 -6.35
C ASP A 353 -4.91 -15.21 -5.44
N GLY A 354 -5.75 -15.83 -4.59
CA GLY A 354 -5.37 -16.72 -3.50
C GLY A 354 -4.58 -17.94 -3.95
N ARG A 355 -4.87 -18.47 -5.13
CA ARG A 355 -4.21 -19.67 -5.68
C ARG A 355 -2.81 -19.39 -6.22
N ARG A 356 -2.53 -18.14 -6.60
CA ARG A 356 -1.31 -17.80 -7.34
C ARG A 356 -0.15 -17.56 -6.37
N PRO A 357 1.07 -18.01 -6.71
CA PRO A 357 2.24 -17.68 -5.92
C PRO A 357 2.45 -16.16 -5.90
N MET A 358 2.83 -15.63 -4.74
CA MET A 358 3.31 -14.25 -4.66
C MET A 358 4.62 -14.11 -5.44
N HIS A 359 4.84 -12.95 -6.04
CA HIS A 359 6.11 -12.68 -6.67
C HIS A 359 7.19 -12.53 -5.58
N PRO A 360 8.43 -13.00 -5.81
CA PRO A 360 9.50 -12.83 -4.84
C PRO A 360 9.72 -11.37 -4.51
N GLN A 361 10.14 -11.11 -3.28
CA GLN A 361 10.44 -9.76 -2.84
C GLN A 361 11.50 -9.14 -3.75
N ILE A 362 11.23 -7.93 -4.24
CA ILE A 362 12.15 -7.17 -5.06
C ILE A 362 12.63 -5.93 -4.32
N VAL A 363 13.81 -5.47 -4.70
CA VAL A 363 14.49 -4.32 -4.10
C VAL A 363 14.91 -3.36 -5.21
N TRP A 364 14.40 -2.13 -5.14
CA TRP A 364 14.79 -1.01 -6.00
C TRP A 364 15.58 0.02 -5.19
N ASP A 365 16.90 0.06 -5.38
CA ASP A 365 17.80 1.08 -4.80
C ASP A 365 18.14 2.14 -5.86
N THR A 366 17.48 3.30 -5.78
CA THR A 366 17.63 4.37 -6.80
C THR A 366 19.04 5.00 -6.84
N ARG A 367 19.89 4.73 -5.84
CA ARG A 367 21.32 5.12 -5.88
C ARG A 367 22.10 4.33 -6.92
N LYS A 368 21.67 3.10 -7.19
CA LYS A 368 22.39 2.15 -8.07
C LYS A 368 21.83 2.14 -9.48
N THR A 369 20.53 2.36 -9.64
CA THR A 369 19.83 2.19 -10.92
C THR A 369 19.37 3.50 -11.54
N GLY A 370 19.54 4.63 -10.85
CA GLY A 370 18.96 5.91 -11.23
C GLY A 370 17.62 6.18 -10.53
N LEU A 371 17.12 7.40 -10.73
CA LEU A 371 15.89 7.91 -10.09
C LEU A 371 14.64 7.19 -10.64
N VAL A 372 13.50 7.37 -9.98
CA VAL A 372 12.22 6.80 -10.46
C VAL A 372 11.78 7.53 -11.72
N ASP A 373 11.41 6.83 -12.79
CA ASP A 373 11.25 7.42 -14.13
C ASP A 373 10.12 8.47 -14.28
N ASP A 374 9.10 8.39 -13.41
CA ASP A 374 7.91 9.22 -13.48
C ASP A 374 7.18 9.35 -12.12
N TRP A 375 6.29 10.34 -12.03
CA TRP A 375 5.50 10.64 -10.83
C TRP A 375 4.43 9.59 -10.53
N CYS A 376 3.82 8.96 -11.53
CA CYS A 376 2.81 7.92 -11.32
C CYS A 376 3.42 6.71 -10.62
N THR A 377 4.55 6.23 -11.13
CA THR A 377 5.36 5.16 -10.52
C THR A 377 5.83 5.57 -9.12
N PHE A 378 6.35 6.78 -8.95
CA PHE A 378 6.77 7.27 -7.63
C PHE A 378 5.61 7.29 -6.61
N ASN A 379 4.46 7.84 -7.00
CA ASN A 379 3.25 7.89 -6.20
C ASN A 379 2.79 6.48 -5.81
N ARG A 380 2.83 5.53 -6.74
CA ARG A 380 2.47 4.13 -6.50
C ARG A 380 3.43 3.43 -5.52
N LEU A 381 4.74 3.65 -5.66
CA LEU A 381 5.77 3.04 -4.80
C LEU A 381 5.80 3.61 -3.38
N THR A 382 5.39 4.88 -3.22
CA THR A 382 5.38 5.57 -1.92
C THR A 382 4.02 5.55 -1.23
N GLN A 383 3.04 4.81 -1.74
CA GLN A 383 1.75 4.65 -1.10
C GLN A 383 1.72 3.34 -0.29
N PRO A 384 1.89 3.35 1.05
CA PRO A 384 1.94 2.13 1.84
C PRO A 384 0.54 1.57 2.14
N ALA A 385 -0.21 1.24 1.08
CA ALA A 385 -1.52 0.62 1.16
C ALA A 385 -1.73 -0.28 -0.05
N GLN A 386 -2.24 -1.50 0.19
CA GLN A 386 -2.65 -2.38 -0.91
C GLN A 386 -3.98 -1.89 -1.48
N THR A 387 -3.95 -1.26 -2.64
CA THR A 387 -5.15 -0.75 -3.31
C THR A 387 -5.35 -1.38 -4.67
N ILE A 388 -6.44 -0.98 -5.34
CA ILE A 388 -6.77 -1.44 -6.70
C ILE A 388 -5.74 -0.97 -7.74
N GLY A 389 -4.91 0.02 -7.40
CA GLY A 389 -3.78 0.43 -8.24
C GLY A 389 -2.76 -0.68 -8.38
N MET A 390 -2.27 -0.87 -9.60
CA MET A 390 -1.35 -1.94 -9.97
C MET A 390 0.00 -1.41 -10.43
N VAL A 391 1.00 -2.28 -10.45
CA VAL A 391 2.29 -2.06 -11.11
C VAL A 391 2.54 -3.11 -12.18
N ALA A 392 3.16 -2.70 -13.29
CA ALA A 392 3.76 -3.62 -14.24
C ALA A 392 5.23 -3.86 -13.87
N LEU A 393 5.62 -5.13 -13.72
CA LEU A 393 7.01 -5.56 -13.55
C LEU A 393 7.50 -6.23 -14.84
N THR A 394 7.97 -5.43 -15.79
CA THR A 394 8.37 -5.89 -17.12
C THR A 394 9.65 -6.71 -17.07
N GLY A 395 9.75 -7.76 -17.89
CA GLY A 395 10.89 -8.67 -17.88
C GLY A 395 10.95 -9.61 -16.68
N SER A 396 9.85 -9.75 -15.91
CA SER A 396 9.80 -10.71 -14.81
C SER A 396 9.91 -12.16 -15.33
N PRO A 397 10.94 -12.91 -14.92
CA PRO A 397 11.06 -14.32 -15.31
C PRO A 397 9.92 -15.17 -14.73
N PHE A 398 9.29 -14.71 -13.65
CA PHE A 398 8.19 -15.42 -12.99
C PHE A 398 6.87 -15.27 -13.74
N SER A 399 6.59 -14.09 -14.28
CA SER A 399 5.44 -13.88 -15.17
C SER A 399 5.56 -14.76 -16.42
N ALA A 400 6.75 -14.79 -17.04
CA ALA A 400 7.03 -15.67 -18.16
C ALA A 400 6.88 -17.16 -17.81
N ALA A 401 7.45 -17.61 -16.68
CA ALA A 401 7.38 -19.01 -16.26
C ALA A 401 5.96 -19.48 -15.90
N THR A 402 5.10 -18.59 -15.42
CA THR A 402 3.71 -18.90 -15.04
C THR A 402 2.70 -18.62 -16.16
N GLY A 403 3.14 -18.04 -17.29
CA GLY A 403 2.27 -17.62 -18.39
C GLY A 403 1.26 -16.54 -17.99
N GLN A 404 1.59 -15.74 -16.95
CA GLN A 404 0.71 -14.69 -16.42
C GLN A 404 1.20 -13.30 -16.86
N PRO A 405 0.29 -12.31 -16.95
CA PRO A 405 0.70 -10.93 -17.18
C PRO A 405 1.73 -10.44 -16.14
N PRO A 406 2.62 -9.52 -16.53
CA PRO A 406 3.60 -8.91 -15.62
C PRO A 406 2.97 -7.88 -14.67
N VAL A 407 1.75 -8.12 -14.15
CA VAL A 407 0.98 -7.13 -13.37
C VAL A 407 0.71 -7.62 -11.96
N TRP A 408 0.95 -6.74 -10.99
CA TRP A 408 0.92 -7.08 -9.56
C TRP A 408 0.31 -5.93 -8.74
N HIS A 409 -0.26 -6.27 -7.58
CA HIS A 409 -0.57 -5.31 -6.52
C HIS A 409 0.61 -5.21 -5.57
N ILE A 410 0.99 -3.98 -5.17
CA ILE A 410 1.91 -3.81 -4.05
C ILE A 410 1.16 -4.11 -2.77
N CYS A 411 1.64 -5.07 -1.99
CA CYS A 411 0.96 -5.55 -0.79
C CYS A 411 1.77 -5.36 0.51
N GLY A 412 2.99 -4.83 0.41
CA GLY A 412 3.82 -4.53 1.56
C GLY A 412 5.27 -4.28 1.20
N GLY A 413 6.10 -4.21 2.24
CA GLY A 413 7.54 -4.06 2.16
C GLY A 413 8.04 -2.87 2.96
N ILE A 414 9.13 -2.26 2.51
CA ILE A 414 9.83 -1.18 3.20
C ILE A 414 10.09 -0.03 2.24
N ILE A 415 9.61 1.17 2.58
CA ILE A 415 9.94 2.42 1.89
C ILE A 415 11.02 3.12 2.70
N ARG A 416 12.20 3.36 2.11
CA ARG A 416 13.30 4.07 2.75
C ARG A 416 13.72 5.31 1.98
N TYR A 417 14.12 6.34 2.72
CA TYR A 417 14.85 7.47 2.18
C TYR A 417 16.19 7.58 2.91
N VAL A 418 17.29 7.33 2.21
CA VAL A 418 18.62 7.21 2.78
C VAL A 418 19.65 7.86 1.86
N ALA A 419 20.53 8.67 2.43
CA ALA A 419 21.58 9.41 1.72
C ALA A 419 21.07 10.25 0.53
N GLY A 420 19.84 10.79 0.61
CA GLY A 420 19.24 11.61 -0.43
C GLY A 420 18.52 10.83 -1.55
N TYR A 421 18.34 9.52 -1.40
CA TYR A 421 17.73 8.66 -2.42
C TYR A 421 16.69 7.71 -1.83
N TRP A 422 15.76 7.28 -2.67
CA TRP A 422 14.73 6.30 -2.31
C TRP A 422 15.23 4.88 -2.48
N HIS A 423 14.81 4.02 -1.56
CA HIS A 423 15.08 2.59 -1.59
C HIS A 423 13.82 1.84 -1.20
N PHE A 424 13.30 1.04 -2.12
CA PHE A 424 12.06 0.30 -1.96
C PHE A 424 12.37 -1.19 -1.86
N THR A 425 11.89 -1.83 -0.81
CA THR A 425 11.71 -3.28 -0.74
C THR A 425 10.23 -3.54 -0.94
N ILE A 426 9.84 -4.37 -1.89
CA ILE A 426 8.46 -4.45 -2.39
C ILE A 426 7.99 -5.91 -2.37
N ASN A 427 6.90 -6.15 -1.66
CA ASN A 427 6.13 -7.39 -1.74
C ASN A 427 5.01 -7.23 -2.77
N LEU A 428 4.91 -8.20 -3.67
CA LEU A 428 4.00 -8.14 -4.83
C LEU A 428 3.00 -9.31 -4.78
N ALA A 429 1.72 -8.97 -4.68
CA ALA A 429 0.61 -9.91 -4.72
C ALA A 429 0.07 -10.05 -6.16
N PRO A 430 -0.29 -11.26 -6.60
CA PRO A 430 -0.85 -11.49 -7.92
C PRO A 430 -2.20 -10.78 -8.08
N THR A 431 -2.57 -10.49 -9.32
CA THR A 431 -3.89 -9.98 -9.68
C THR A 431 -4.67 -10.98 -10.53
N SER A 432 -5.90 -11.26 -10.14
CA SER A 432 -6.86 -12.13 -10.83
C SER A 432 -7.85 -11.34 -11.67
N MET A 433 -7.70 -10.01 -11.74
CA MET A 433 -8.41 -9.23 -12.73
C MET A 433 -8.13 -9.82 -14.12
N PRO A 434 -9.17 -10.13 -14.91
CA PRO A 434 -9.00 -10.65 -16.24
C PRO A 434 -8.43 -9.58 -17.18
N LEU A 435 -7.71 -10.03 -18.20
CA LEU A 435 -7.36 -9.17 -19.32
C LEU A 435 -8.60 -8.85 -20.16
N ASP A 436 -8.57 -7.75 -20.91
CA ASP A 436 -9.59 -7.48 -21.92
C ASP A 436 -9.67 -8.65 -22.92
N PRO A 437 -10.84 -9.29 -23.09
CA PRO A 437 -11.02 -10.38 -24.04
C PRO A 437 -10.85 -9.93 -25.50
N ASN A 438 -11.01 -8.63 -25.79
CA ASN A 438 -10.89 -8.06 -27.13
C ASN A 438 -9.49 -7.47 -27.41
N ARG A 439 -8.51 -7.70 -26.52
CA ARG A 439 -7.15 -7.19 -26.70
C ARG A 439 -6.53 -7.71 -28.00
N LYS A 440 -5.64 -6.89 -28.57
CA LYS A 440 -4.85 -7.24 -29.76
C LYS A 440 -3.38 -7.23 -29.37
N PRO A 441 -2.78 -8.42 -29.10
CA PRO A 441 -1.38 -8.52 -28.72
C PRO A 441 -0.46 -7.73 -29.64
N LEU A 442 0.55 -7.10 -29.05
CA LEU A 442 1.61 -6.51 -29.83
C LEU A 442 2.54 -7.63 -30.30
N THR A 443 2.72 -7.70 -31.61
CA THR A 443 3.56 -8.69 -32.29
C THR A 443 4.66 -7.96 -33.05
N PRO A 444 5.72 -8.67 -33.48
CA PRO A 444 6.72 -8.08 -34.36
C PRO A 444 6.12 -7.42 -35.60
N ASP A 445 4.98 -7.87 -36.12
CA ASP A 445 4.34 -7.30 -37.31
C ASP A 445 3.46 -6.08 -37.01
N THR A 446 2.96 -5.97 -35.78
CA THR A 446 2.04 -4.89 -35.37
C THR A 446 2.73 -3.77 -34.58
N VAL A 447 3.95 -3.99 -34.10
CA VAL A 447 4.74 -2.94 -33.45
C VAL A 447 5.13 -1.84 -34.43
N ASN A 448 5.03 -0.59 -33.98
CA ASN A 448 5.48 0.55 -34.76
C ASN A 448 6.98 0.40 -35.07
N LYS A 449 7.31 0.22 -36.36
CA LYS A 449 8.66 0.01 -36.86
C LYS A 449 9.59 1.21 -36.67
N SER A 450 9.05 2.39 -36.31
CA SER A 450 9.86 3.54 -35.94
C SER A 450 10.41 3.46 -34.51
N ILE A 451 9.95 2.49 -33.70
CA ILE A 451 10.51 2.22 -32.37
C ILE A 451 11.74 1.35 -32.58
N THR A 452 12.89 1.84 -32.13
CA THR A 452 14.17 1.15 -32.24
C THR A 452 14.51 0.49 -30.90
N LEU A 453 15.50 -0.41 -30.89
CA LEU A 453 16.05 -0.96 -29.64
C LEU A 453 17.27 -0.15 -29.17
N ASP A 454 18.07 0.37 -30.10
CA ASP A 454 19.44 0.78 -29.80
C ASP A 454 19.73 2.28 -30.03
N ASP A 455 18.81 3.07 -30.62
CA ASP A 455 19.05 4.51 -30.84
C ASP A 455 18.54 5.34 -29.64
N PRO A 456 19.43 6.03 -28.89
CA PRO A 456 19.03 6.87 -27.75
C PRO A 456 18.22 8.11 -28.15
N ASN A 457 18.29 8.55 -29.41
CA ASN A 457 17.55 9.70 -29.92
C ASN A 457 16.19 9.32 -30.52
N ALA A 458 15.95 8.04 -30.77
CA ALA A 458 14.67 7.51 -31.24
C ALA A 458 13.83 6.98 -30.08
N LEU A 459 12.51 6.82 -30.32
CA LEU A 459 11.66 6.06 -29.39
C LEU A 459 12.19 4.63 -29.28
N ARG A 460 12.31 4.13 -28.05
CA ARG A 460 12.75 2.77 -27.77
C ARG A 460 12.02 2.18 -26.58
N PHE A 461 11.88 0.87 -26.53
CA PHE A 461 11.37 0.20 -25.32
C PHE A 461 12.41 0.25 -24.21
N ASP A 462 11.94 0.28 -22.96
CA ASP A 462 12.78 -0.04 -21.82
C ASP A 462 13.42 -1.43 -22.01
N HIS A 463 14.69 -1.57 -21.62
CA HIS A 463 15.46 -2.78 -21.87
C HIS A 463 14.89 -4.02 -21.14
N SER A 464 14.05 -3.83 -20.12
CA SER A 464 13.37 -4.93 -19.46
C SER A 464 12.16 -5.46 -20.21
N ILE A 465 11.62 -4.72 -21.20
CA ILE A 465 10.43 -5.16 -21.93
C ILE A 465 10.81 -6.30 -22.88
N THR A 466 10.17 -7.45 -22.68
CA THR A 466 10.35 -8.66 -23.48
C THR A 466 9.20 -8.86 -24.46
N PRO A 467 9.38 -9.68 -25.52
CA PRO A 467 8.27 -10.08 -26.38
C PRO A 467 7.10 -10.72 -25.63
N PHE A 468 7.35 -11.37 -24.49
CA PHE A 468 6.32 -11.92 -23.62
C PHE A 468 5.44 -10.82 -23.02
N ASP A 469 6.03 -9.72 -22.53
CA ASP A 469 5.28 -8.61 -21.95
C ASP A 469 4.36 -7.94 -22.99
N LEU A 470 4.85 -7.82 -24.24
CA LEU A 470 4.13 -7.23 -25.37
C LEU A 470 2.87 -8.00 -25.78
N TYR A 471 2.76 -9.29 -25.41
CA TYR A 471 1.55 -10.08 -25.63
C TYR A 471 0.32 -9.54 -24.88
N TYR A 472 0.56 -8.78 -23.80
CA TYR A 472 -0.45 -8.27 -22.88
C TYR A 472 -0.75 -6.79 -23.06
N VAL A 473 -0.49 -6.22 -24.25
CA VAL A 473 -0.65 -4.78 -24.54
C VAL A 473 -1.85 -4.53 -25.46
N SER A 474 -2.60 -3.45 -25.17
CA SER A 474 -3.63 -2.88 -26.05
C SER A 474 -3.03 -1.87 -27.03
N ASN A 475 -3.52 -1.92 -28.28
CA ASN A 475 -3.44 -0.90 -29.32
C ASN A 475 -2.06 -0.21 -29.54
N PRO A 476 -1.26 -0.63 -30.55
CA PRO A 476 0.06 -0.04 -30.86
C PRO A 476 0.07 1.43 -31.28
N LYS A 477 -1.09 1.99 -31.62
CA LYS A 477 -1.22 3.34 -32.20
C LYS A 477 -1.43 4.44 -31.17
N VAL A 478 -1.61 4.11 -29.90
CA VAL A 478 -1.84 5.10 -28.84
C VAL A 478 -0.51 5.58 -28.30
N TYR A 479 -0.05 6.73 -28.77
CA TYR A 479 0.81 7.63 -28.01
C TYR A 479 0.10 8.98 -27.98
N PRO A 480 -0.53 9.34 -26.85
CA PRO A 480 0.23 9.98 -25.78
C PRO A 480 -0.24 9.57 -24.37
N VAL A 481 0.61 9.79 -23.35
CA VAL A 481 0.13 9.97 -21.97
C VAL A 481 0.85 11.22 -21.43
N PRO A 482 0.11 12.22 -20.90
CA PRO A 482 0.62 13.55 -20.55
C PRO A 482 1.72 13.56 -19.48
#